data_AF-A0A5E4YCN5-F1
#
_entry.id   AF-A0A5E4YCN5-F1
#
_cell.length_a   1.000
_cell.length_b   1.000
_cell.length_c   1.000
_cell.angle_alpha   90.00
_cell.angle_beta   90.00
_cell.angle_gamma   90.00
#
_symmetry.space_group_name_H-M   'P 1'
#
loop_
_entity.id
_entity.type
_entity.pdbx_description
1 polymer ?
#
loop_
_entity_poly.entity_id
_entity_poly.type
_entity_poly.pdbx_seq_one_letter_code
_entity_poly.pdbx_strand_id
1 'polypeptide(L)'
;MRIPVIFEHEGEDGFRQREAQTIDELTQRSGIVLATGGGAVLRAENRENIKSRGTVVYLRANPHDLWLRTRRDKNRPLLQTADPRARLEQLFQERDALYRECATFVIETGRPSVNALVNMVLMQLEMAGIVPSNAGVPHEGPEASEGGPAETSVVELDGAHNVTSQAGNADGDPVQTGRDDAQQTTPMSPSPDAFPR
;
A
#
# COMPACT_ATOMS: atom_id res chain seq x y z
N MET A 1 -9.09 -2.84 -5.21
CA MET A 1 -9.57 -2.35 -3.90
C MET A 1 -8.46 -1.47 -3.30
N ARG A 2 -8.77 -0.25 -2.86
CA ARG A 2 -7.73 0.71 -2.44
C ARG A 2 -7.30 0.43 -0.99
N ILE A 3 -5.99 0.54 -0.70
CA ILE A 3 -5.43 0.32 0.66
C ILE A 3 -6.18 1.10 1.75
N PRO A 4 -6.52 2.41 1.56
CA PRO A 4 -7.31 3.15 2.56
C PRO A 4 -8.64 2.49 2.93
N VAL A 5 -9.34 1.89 1.95
CA VAL A 5 -10.63 1.23 2.17
C VAL A 5 -10.48 0.01 3.07
N ILE A 6 -9.39 -0.75 2.91
CA ILE A 6 -9.12 -1.92 3.79
C ILE A 6 -8.84 -1.44 5.22
N PHE A 7 -8.04 -0.37 5.39
CA PHE A 7 -7.76 0.21 6.70
C PHE A 7 -9.03 0.75 7.39
N GLU A 8 -9.95 1.35 6.62
CA GLU A 8 -11.23 1.88 7.14
C GLU A 8 -12.18 0.78 7.63
N HIS A 9 -12.27 -0.34 6.90
CA HIS A 9 -13.22 -1.41 7.22
C HIS A 9 -12.67 -2.49 8.16
N GLU A 10 -11.38 -2.81 8.07
CA GLU A 10 -10.78 -3.97 8.75
C GLU A 10 -9.68 -3.57 9.74
N GLY A 11 -9.34 -2.28 9.81
CA GLY A 11 -8.22 -1.79 10.60
C GLY A 11 -6.85 -2.25 10.08
N GLU A 12 -5.80 -1.90 10.81
CA GLU A 12 -4.44 -2.30 10.43
C GLU A 12 -4.25 -3.83 10.53
N ASP A 13 -4.80 -4.48 11.55
CA ASP A 13 -4.63 -5.93 11.75
C ASP A 13 -5.23 -6.75 10.60
N GLY A 14 -6.40 -6.38 10.09
CA GLY A 14 -7.02 -7.04 8.93
C GLY A 14 -6.20 -6.84 7.66
N PHE A 15 -5.72 -5.61 7.41
CA PHE A 15 -4.79 -5.34 6.31
C PHE A 15 -3.53 -6.21 6.42
N ARG A 16 -2.95 -6.31 7.61
CA ARG A 16 -1.74 -7.12 7.85
C ARG A 16 -1.99 -8.61 7.65
N GLN A 17 -3.18 -9.10 7.97
CA GLN A 17 -3.58 -10.49 7.69
C GLN A 17 -3.58 -10.79 6.20
N ARG A 18 -4.17 -9.90 5.40
CA ARG A 18 -4.19 -10.02 3.94
C ARG A 18 -2.79 -9.88 3.33
N GLU A 19 -1.99 -8.94 3.85
CA GLU A 19 -0.60 -8.74 3.44
C GLU A 19 0.22 -10.01 3.67
N ALA A 20 0.07 -10.67 4.83
CA ALA A 20 0.78 -11.90 5.14
C ALA A 20 0.41 -13.06 4.21
N GLN A 21 -0.89 -13.27 3.97
CA GLN A 21 -1.35 -14.29 3.02
C GLN A 21 -0.78 -14.03 1.61
N THR A 22 -0.83 -12.79 1.15
CA THR A 22 -0.34 -12.41 -0.19
C THR A 22 1.18 -12.62 -0.30
N ILE A 23 1.94 -12.28 0.75
CA ILE A 23 3.39 -12.52 0.79
C ILE A 23 3.69 -14.03 0.78
N ASP A 24 2.96 -14.83 1.55
CA ASP A 24 3.14 -16.29 1.56
C ASP A 24 2.91 -16.89 0.17
N GLU A 25 1.83 -16.51 -0.51
CA GLU A 25 1.50 -16.98 -1.86
C GLU A 25 2.54 -16.53 -2.90
N LEU A 26 2.93 -15.25 -2.89
CA LEU A 26 3.86 -14.72 -3.89
C LEU A 26 5.29 -15.22 -3.70
N THR A 27 5.75 -15.41 -2.46
CA THR A 27 7.11 -15.93 -2.18
C THR A 27 7.33 -17.38 -2.60
N GLN A 28 6.27 -18.13 -2.90
CA GLN A 28 6.37 -19.50 -3.44
C GLN A 28 6.59 -19.53 -4.96
N ARG A 29 6.45 -18.37 -5.63
CA ARG A 29 6.64 -18.28 -7.08
C ARG A 29 8.11 -18.07 -7.42
N SER A 30 8.57 -18.73 -8.49
CA SER A 30 9.92 -18.57 -9.03
C SER A 30 9.96 -17.55 -10.16
N GLY A 31 11.12 -16.91 -10.37
CA GLY A 31 11.36 -16.03 -11.52
C GLY A 31 10.64 -14.68 -11.47
N ILE A 32 10.26 -14.22 -10.28
CA ILE A 32 9.59 -12.93 -10.07
C ILE A 32 10.49 -11.95 -9.31
N VAL A 33 10.20 -10.66 -9.47
CA VAL A 33 10.69 -9.59 -8.58
C VAL A 33 9.51 -9.11 -7.74
N LEU A 34 9.62 -9.22 -6.42
CA LEU A 34 8.57 -8.84 -5.49
C LEU A 34 8.95 -7.55 -4.75
N ALA A 35 8.25 -6.45 -5.05
CA ALA A 35 8.31 -5.22 -4.26
C ALA A 35 7.34 -5.33 -3.08
N THR A 36 7.87 -5.37 -1.85
CA THR A 36 7.05 -5.52 -0.65
C THR A 36 6.58 -4.17 -0.10
N GLY A 37 5.47 -4.19 0.63
CA GLY A 37 5.00 -3.04 1.39
C GLY A 37 5.96 -2.69 2.52
N GLY A 38 6.07 -1.41 2.88
CA GLY A 38 7.00 -0.97 3.93
C GLY A 38 6.71 -1.56 5.32
N GLY A 39 5.52 -2.11 5.57
CA GLY A 39 5.20 -2.78 6.85
C GLY A 39 5.31 -4.31 6.80
N ALA A 40 5.68 -4.90 5.65
CA ALA A 40 5.74 -6.35 5.47
C ALA A 40 6.63 -7.04 6.52
N VAL A 41 7.73 -6.40 6.91
CA VAL A 41 8.69 -6.95 7.89
C VAL A 41 8.19 -6.95 9.33
N LEU A 42 7.05 -6.32 9.64
CA LEU A 42 6.56 -6.25 11.03
C LEU A 42 6.14 -7.64 11.54
N ARG A 43 5.58 -8.49 10.69
CA ARG A 43 5.22 -9.86 11.04
C ARG A 43 6.38 -10.81 10.86
N ALA A 44 6.62 -11.65 11.87
CA ALA A 44 7.71 -12.62 11.86
C ALA A 44 7.56 -13.65 10.73
N GLU A 45 6.34 -14.14 10.48
CA GLU A 45 6.02 -15.08 9.39
C GLU A 45 6.44 -14.53 8.01
N ASN A 46 6.22 -13.24 7.76
CA ASN A 46 6.63 -12.59 6.51
C ASN A 46 8.16 -12.55 6.40
N ARG A 47 8.86 -12.22 7.49
CA ARG A 47 10.32 -12.21 7.51
C ARG A 47 10.90 -13.59 7.20
N GLU A 48 10.34 -14.63 7.81
CA GLU A 48 10.74 -16.03 7.57
C GLU A 48 10.49 -16.46 6.12
N ASN A 49 9.29 -16.21 5.58
CA ASN A 49 8.94 -16.56 4.21
C ASN A 49 9.81 -15.83 3.18
N ILE A 50 10.01 -14.53 3.35
CA ILE A 50 10.82 -13.70 2.44
C ILE A 50 12.29 -14.14 2.47
N LYS A 51 12.83 -14.44 3.66
CA LYS A 51 14.24 -14.83 3.83
C LYS A 51 14.53 -16.25 3.38
N SER A 52 13.61 -17.19 3.59
CA SER A 52 13.82 -18.61 3.27
C SER A 52 13.55 -18.95 1.80
N ARG A 53 12.74 -18.15 1.09
CA ARG A 53 12.26 -18.46 -0.27
C ARG A 53 12.80 -17.53 -1.36
N GLY A 54 13.62 -16.54 -1.00
CA GLY A 54 14.11 -15.56 -1.96
C GLY A 54 15.41 -14.89 -1.55
N THR A 55 15.93 -14.06 -2.46
CA THR A 55 17.02 -13.13 -2.17
C THR A 55 16.45 -11.77 -1.82
N VAL A 56 16.86 -11.21 -0.69
CA VAL A 56 16.28 -9.98 -0.16
C VAL A 56 17.24 -8.82 -0.37
N VAL A 57 16.80 -7.80 -1.11
CA VAL A 57 17.55 -6.56 -1.31
C VAL A 57 16.88 -5.45 -0.52
N TYR A 58 17.57 -4.93 0.49
CA TYR A 58 17.11 -3.77 1.24
C TYR A 58 17.67 -2.49 0.62
N LEU A 59 16.77 -1.74 -0.01
CA LEU A 59 17.04 -0.39 -0.54
C LEU A 59 16.96 0.64 0.59
N ARG A 60 18.09 0.87 1.26
CA ARG A 60 18.17 1.79 2.40
C ARG A 60 18.21 3.23 1.92
N ALA A 61 17.32 4.04 2.47
CA ALA A 61 17.25 5.47 2.24
C ALA A 61 17.25 6.18 3.59
N ASN A 62 17.94 7.30 3.71
CA ASN A 62 17.85 8.08 4.94
C ASN A 62 16.43 8.70 5.07
N PRO A 63 15.93 8.94 6.30
CA PRO A 63 14.58 9.48 6.52
C PRO A 63 14.30 10.81 5.80
N HIS A 64 15.32 11.65 5.65
CA HIS A 64 15.20 12.94 4.96
C HIS A 64 14.87 12.78 3.48
N ASP A 65 15.56 11.87 2.78
CA ASP A 65 15.32 11.56 1.37
C ASP A 65 13.95 10.89 1.18
N LEU A 66 13.55 10.02 2.11
CA LEU A 66 12.20 9.45 2.12
C LEU A 66 11.14 10.54 2.24
N TRP A 67 11.32 11.48 3.16
CA TRP A 67 10.40 12.61 3.34
C TRP A 67 10.28 13.46 2.06
N LEU A 68 11.39 13.79 1.41
CA LEU A 68 11.38 14.54 0.15
C LEU A 68 10.56 13.85 -0.93
N ARG A 69 10.63 12.51 -1.01
CA ARG A 69 9.91 11.68 -1.98
C ARG A 69 8.43 11.53 -1.63
N THR A 70 8.06 11.42 -0.36
CA THR A 70 6.69 11.05 0.06
C THR A 70 5.84 12.23 0.51
N ARG A 71 6.40 13.42 0.77
CA ARG A 71 5.66 14.57 1.33
C ARG A 71 4.43 15.05 0.54
N ARG A 72 4.29 14.67 -0.75
CA ARG A 72 3.13 15.02 -1.59
C ARG A 72 2.22 13.82 -1.89
N ASP A 73 2.53 12.64 -1.37
CA ASP A 73 1.82 11.40 -1.65
C ASP A 73 0.70 11.18 -0.61
N LYS A 74 -0.56 11.30 -1.07
CA LYS A 74 -1.76 11.12 -0.25
C LYS A 74 -2.13 9.65 -0.04
N ASN A 75 -1.53 8.72 -0.79
CA ASN A 75 -1.81 7.28 -0.68
C ASN A 75 -0.99 6.60 0.42
N ARG A 76 -0.47 7.39 1.39
CA ARG A 76 0.35 6.95 2.52
C ARG A 76 -0.41 7.16 3.83
N PRO A 77 -1.34 6.26 4.23
CA PRO A 77 -2.14 6.45 5.44
C PRO A 77 -1.29 6.74 6.69
N LEU A 78 -0.18 6.03 6.87
CA LEU A 78 0.72 6.20 8.03
C LEU A 78 1.45 7.54 8.06
N LEU A 79 1.48 8.30 6.97
CA LEU A 79 2.13 9.61 6.89
C LEU A 79 1.13 10.77 6.90
N GLN A 80 -0.18 10.50 6.98
CA GLN A 80 -1.22 11.53 7.14
C GLN A 80 -1.30 11.97 8.62
N THR A 81 -0.20 12.51 9.15
CA THR A 81 -0.08 12.97 10.54
C THR A 81 0.34 14.44 10.59
N ALA A 82 0.25 15.07 11.76
CA ALA A 82 0.66 16.46 11.93
C ALA A 82 2.17 16.70 11.65
N ASP A 83 3.02 15.70 11.91
CA ASP A 83 4.45 15.74 11.59
C ASP A 83 4.89 14.45 10.85
N PRO A 84 4.74 14.42 9.51
CA PRO A 84 5.12 13.27 8.69
C PRO A 84 6.63 12.97 8.75
N ARG A 85 7.48 13.97 9.04
CA ARG A 85 8.93 13.79 9.11
C ARG A 85 9.30 13.03 10.38
N ALA A 86 8.82 13.48 11.54
CA ALA A 86 9.03 12.77 12.80
C ALA A 86 8.48 11.34 12.72
N ARG A 87 7.33 11.14 12.08
CA ARG A 87 6.76 9.80 11.86
C ARG A 87 7.67 8.92 10.99
N LEU A 88 8.27 9.45 9.93
CA LEU A 88 9.23 8.70 9.10
C LEU A 88 10.49 8.31 9.88
N GLU A 89 11.01 9.22 10.72
CA GLU A 89 12.19 8.95 11.56
C GLU A 89 11.90 7.83 12.57
N GLN A 90 10.73 7.84 13.20
CA GLN A 90 10.29 6.77 14.09
C GLN A 90 10.14 5.43 13.34
N LEU A 91 9.45 5.42 12.20
CA LEU A 91 9.27 4.22 11.39
C LEU A 91 10.61 3.63 10.93
N PHE A 92 11.58 4.49 10.61
CA PHE A 92 12.92 4.06 10.25
C PHE A 92 13.62 3.38 11.42
N GLN A 93 13.57 3.96 12.63
CA GLN A 93 14.17 3.37 13.83
C GLN A 93 13.54 2.01 14.19
N GLU A 94 12.21 1.90 14.08
CA GLU A 94 11.48 0.66 14.36
C GLU A 94 11.82 -0.46 13.36
N ARG A 95 12.09 -0.11 12.10
CA ARG A 95 12.14 -1.09 11.00
C ARG A 95 13.53 -1.36 10.43
N ASP A 96 14.51 -0.46 10.58
CA ASP A 96 15.87 -0.63 10.02
C ASP A 96 16.52 -1.95 10.48
N ALA A 97 16.38 -2.30 11.77
CA ALA A 97 16.90 -3.57 12.30
C ALA A 97 16.22 -4.79 11.64
N LEU A 98 14.89 -4.74 11.47
CA LEU A 98 14.12 -5.82 10.85
C LEU A 98 14.45 -5.96 9.35
N TYR A 99 14.63 -4.85 8.63
CA TYR A 99 15.06 -4.90 7.24
C TYR A 99 16.45 -5.53 7.11
N ARG A 100 17.39 -5.14 7.99
CA ARG A 100 18.75 -5.70 8.00
C ARG A 100 18.78 -7.18 8.34
N GLU A 101 17.92 -7.63 9.25
CA GLU A 101 17.81 -9.04 9.65
C GLU A 101 17.40 -9.95 8.47
N CYS A 102 16.52 -9.44 7.60
CA CYS A 102 16.03 -10.16 6.43
C CYS A 102 16.93 -10.02 5.21
N ALA A 103 17.67 -8.92 5.09
CA ALA A 103 18.40 -8.56 3.88
C ALA A 103 19.58 -9.50 3.61
N THR A 104 19.64 -10.00 2.38
CA THR A 104 20.86 -10.60 1.81
C THR A 104 21.84 -9.48 1.41
N PHE A 105 21.31 -8.40 0.81
CA PHE A 105 22.08 -7.23 0.40
C PHE A 105 21.44 -5.95 0.92
N VAL A 106 22.26 -5.00 1.36
CA VAL A 106 21.82 -3.65 1.75
C VAL A 106 22.47 -2.65 0.80
N ILE A 107 21.64 -1.85 0.12
CA ILE A 107 22.09 -0.87 -0.87
C ILE A 107 21.56 0.52 -0.51
N GLU A 108 22.45 1.50 -0.40
CA GLU A 108 22.12 2.89 -0.09
C GLU A 108 21.62 3.63 -1.33
N THR A 109 20.48 4.31 -1.23
CA THR A 109 19.74 4.89 -2.39
C THR A 109 19.82 6.42 -2.52
N GLY A 110 20.65 7.11 -1.72
CA GLY A 110 20.60 8.57 -1.58
C GLY A 110 21.26 9.39 -2.71
N ARG A 111 22.17 8.81 -3.50
CA ARG A 111 22.96 9.52 -4.53
C ARG A 111 22.78 9.04 -5.99
N PRO A 112 22.57 7.74 -6.27
CA PRO A 112 22.50 7.26 -7.65
C PRO A 112 21.15 7.57 -8.32
N SER A 113 21.15 7.66 -9.65
CA SER A 113 19.93 7.59 -10.45
C SER A 113 19.29 6.20 -10.33
N VAL A 114 18.02 6.05 -10.74
CA VAL A 114 17.33 4.75 -10.75
C VAL A 114 18.13 3.71 -11.54
N ASN A 115 18.65 4.07 -12.72
CA ASN A 115 19.47 3.16 -13.54
C ASN A 115 20.75 2.73 -12.82
N ALA A 116 21.44 3.66 -12.16
CA ALA A 116 22.62 3.33 -11.37
C ALA A 116 22.28 2.40 -10.20
N LEU A 117 21.12 2.61 -9.55
CA LEU A 117 20.66 1.73 -8.48
C LEU A 117 20.34 0.33 -8.98
N VAL A 118 19.66 0.20 -10.11
CA VAL A 118 19.37 -1.09 -10.75
C VAL A 118 20.67 -1.82 -11.11
N ASN A 119 21.65 -1.12 -11.69
CA ASN A 119 22.94 -1.71 -12.03
C ASN A 119 23.71 -2.20 -10.79
N MET A 120 23.65 -1.45 -9.67
CA MET A 120 24.25 -1.91 -8.41
C MET A 120 23.56 -3.17 -7.87
N VAL A 121 22.23 -3.26 -7.97
CA VAL A 121 21.49 -4.48 -7.59
C VAL A 121 21.92 -5.65 -8.46
N LEU A 122 21.92 -5.48 -9.79
CA LEU A 122 22.33 -6.53 -10.73
C LEU A 122 23.74 -7.01 -10.45
N MET A 123 24.69 -6.11 -10.24
CA MET A 123 26.08 -6.48 -9.92
C MET A 123 26.18 -7.32 -8.64
N GLN A 124 25.42 -6.98 -7.58
CA GLN A 124 25.39 -7.79 -6.34
C GLN A 124 24.81 -9.19 -6.60
N LEU A 125 23.73 -9.27 -7.38
CA LEU A 125 23.09 -10.55 -7.72
C LEU A 125 23.99 -11.43 -8.60
N GLU A 126 24.72 -10.84 -9.55
CA GLU A 126 25.69 -11.53 -10.41
C GLU A 126 26.86 -12.07 -9.60
N MET A 127 27.46 -11.23 -8.74
CA MET A 127 28.58 -11.65 -7.88
C MET A 127 28.21 -12.77 -6.92
N ALA A 128 26.93 -12.85 -6.52
CA ALA A 128 26.42 -13.91 -5.68
C ALA A 128 25.98 -15.17 -6.45
N GLY A 129 26.09 -15.16 -7.79
CA GLY A 129 25.68 -16.28 -8.65
C GLY A 129 24.17 -16.49 -8.71
N ILE A 130 23.37 -15.49 -8.33
CA ILE A 130 21.90 -15.57 -8.31
C ILE A 130 21.32 -15.31 -9.70
N VAL A 131 21.94 -14.39 -10.44
CA VAL A 131 21.63 -14.15 -11.85
C VAL A 131 22.90 -14.40 -12.67
N PRO A 132 22.78 -14.92 -13.90
CA PRO A 132 23.94 -15.09 -14.77
C PRO A 132 24.57 -13.73 -15.05
N SER A 133 25.91 -13.66 -14.98
CA SER A 133 26.65 -12.49 -15.43
C SER A 133 26.37 -12.27 -16.90
N ASN A 134 25.57 -11.25 -17.20
CA ASN A 134 25.11 -11.01 -18.56
C ASN A 134 26.20 -10.25 -19.31
N ALA A 135 27.27 -10.96 -19.67
CA ALA A 135 28.28 -10.48 -20.61
C ALA A 135 27.67 -10.38 -22.01
N GLY A 136 26.76 -9.42 -22.24
CA GLY A 136 26.31 -9.07 -23.59
C GLY A 136 24.81 -8.81 -23.80
N VAL A 137 24.11 -8.07 -22.93
CA VAL A 137 22.88 -7.40 -23.39
C VAL A 137 23.25 -5.96 -23.78
N PRO A 138 23.13 -5.57 -25.06
CA PRO A 138 23.31 -4.18 -25.46
C PRO A 138 22.24 -3.33 -24.78
N HIS A 139 22.66 -2.29 -24.06
CA HIS A 139 21.77 -1.21 -23.66
C HIS A 139 21.36 -0.46 -24.94
N GLU A 140 20.27 -0.86 -25.58
CA GLU A 140 19.61 -0.02 -26.57
C GLU A 140 19.00 1.19 -25.83
N GLY A 141 19.60 2.35 -26.06
CA GLY A 141 19.00 3.65 -25.74
C GLY A 141 17.79 3.92 -26.65
N PRO A 142 16.96 4.92 -26.34
CA PRO A 142 15.69 5.09 -27.01
C PRO A 142 15.91 5.65 -28.43
N GLU A 143 15.69 4.83 -29.45
CA GLU A 143 15.43 5.31 -30.81
C GLU A 143 14.00 5.84 -30.88
N ALA A 144 13.88 7.10 -31.31
CA ALA A 144 12.62 7.71 -31.65
C ALA A 144 12.19 7.24 -33.05
N SER A 145 11.07 6.52 -33.15
CA SER A 145 10.17 6.62 -34.30
C SER A 145 8.80 6.03 -34.00
N GLU A 146 7.79 6.79 -34.39
CA GLU A 146 6.35 6.58 -34.27
C GLU A 146 5.86 5.33 -35.02
N GLY A 147 4.78 4.68 -34.51
CA GLY A 147 3.88 3.90 -35.36
C GLY A 147 3.21 2.67 -34.73
N GLY A 148 1.96 2.84 -34.26
CA GLY A 148 0.93 1.76 -34.25
C GLY A 148 0.64 1.09 -32.89
N PRO A 149 -0.63 0.92 -32.49
CA PRO A 149 -0.98 0.48 -31.15
C PRO A 149 -0.88 -1.04 -31.02
N ALA A 150 0.03 -1.51 -30.17
CA ALA A 150 -0.01 -2.88 -29.66
C ALA A 150 -0.58 -2.83 -28.24
N GLU A 151 -1.78 -3.37 -28.08
CA GLU A 151 -2.47 -3.55 -26.81
C GLU A 151 -1.55 -4.23 -25.79
N THR A 152 -1.13 -3.46 -24.79
CA THR A 152 -0.49 -3.99 -23.59
C THR A 152 -1.53 -3.96 -22.48
N SER A 153 -2.00 -5.14 -22.09
CA SER A 153 -2.92 -5.32 -20.97
C SER A 153 -2.19 -5.02 -19.65
N VAL A 154 -2.16 -3.74 -19.28
CA VAL A 154 -1.90 -3.32 -17.91
C VAL A 154 -3.17 -3.63 -17.12
N VAL A 155 -3.11 -4.65 -16.26
CA VAL A 155 -4.21 -4.93 -15.33
C VAL A 155 -4.13 -3.92 -14.19
N GLU A 156 -4.69 -2.74 -14.44
CA GLU A 156 -5.00 -1.74 -13.44
C GLU A 156 -6.30 -2.17 -12.74
N LEU A 157 -6.20 -2.74 -11.53
CA LEU A 157 -7.35 -3.15 -10.74
C LEU A 157 -8.01 -1.93 -10.08
N ASP A 158 -8.64 -1.08 -10.89
CA ASP A 158 -9.65 -0.14 -10.43
C ASP A 158 -11.04 -0.78 -10.54
N GLY A 159 -11.69 -0.89 -9.39
CA GLY A 159 -12.98 -1.53 -9.21
C GLY A 159 -14.11 -0.52 -9.13
N ALA A 160 -15.27 -1.00 -9.63
CA ALA A 160 -16.65 -0.51 -9.51
C ALA A 160 -17.04 0.63 -10.48
N HIS A 161 -17.70 0.29 -11.59
CA HIS A 161 -19.16 0.08 -11.71
C HIS A 161 -19.96 1.34 -11.40
N ASN A 162 -20.45 2.00 -12.45
CA ASN A 162 -21.69 2.76 -12.37
C ASN A 162 -22.79 2.00 -13.13
N VAL A 163 -23.91 1.86 -12.45
CA VAL A 163 -25.11 1.13 -12.83
C VAL A 163 -25.87 1.94 -13.88
N THR A 164 -26.16 1.33 -15.02
CA THR A 164 -27.15 1.85 -15.98
C THR A 164 -28.54 1.65 -15.40
N SER A 165 -29.19 2.77 -15.04
CA SER A 165 -30.62 2.83 -14.71
C SER A 165 -31.47 2.57 -15.96
N GLN A 166 -32.25 1.48 -15.96
CA GLN A 166 -33.38 1.33 -16.87
C GLN A 166 -34.60 2.03 -16.27
N ALA A 167 -35.16 2.96 -17.06
CA ALA A 167 -36.44 3.59 -16.81
C ALA A 167 -37.58 2.63 -17.18
N GLY A 168 -38.52 2.44 -16.26
CA GLY A 168 -39.83 1.83 -16.51
C GLY A 168 -40.91 2.74 -15.93
N ASN A 169 -41.74 3.33 -16.80
CA ASN A 169 -42.95 4.05 -16.46
C ASN A 169 -44.15 3.08 -16.42
N ALA A 170 -45.05 3.27 -15.45
CA ALA A 170 -46.51 3.13 -15.52
C ALA A 170 -47.05 3.20 -14.07
N ASP A 171 -47.65 4.32 -13.66
CA ASP A 171 -49.10 4.61 -13.70
C ASP A 171 -49.91 3.88 -12.62
N GLY A 172 -50.53 4.66 -11.72
CA GLY A 172 -51.58 4.19 -10.81
C GLY A 172 -51.67 4.87 -9.45
N ASP A 173 -52.14 6.12 -9.41
CA ASP A 173 -52.90 6.70 -8.26
C ASP A 173 -54.39 6.29 -8.41
N PRO A 174 -55.33 6.46 -7.44
CA PRO A 174 -55.24 7.24 -6.19
C PRO A 174 -55.96 6.59 -4.95
N VAL A 175 -56.00 7.34 -3.84
CA VAL A 175 -57.19 7.64 -2.96
C VAL A 175 -56.93 7.52 -1.44
N GLN A 176 -56.98 8.69 -0.78
CA GLN A 176 -57.59 9.08 0.54
C GLN A 176 -57.29 8.23 1.81
N THR A 177 -57.22 8.73 3.05
CA THR A 177 -57.72 9.92 3.78
C THR A 177 -57.10 9.88 5.18
N GLY A 178 -56.98 11.02 5.87
CA GLY A 178 -56.82 11.03 7.34
C GLY A 178 -56.06 12.23 7.88
N ARG A 179 -56.81 13.29 8.25
CA ARG A 179 -56.32 14.39 9.07
C ARG A 179 -56.38 13.97 10.55
N ASP A 180 -55.50 14.54 11.38
CA ASP A 180 -55.84 15.39 12.55
C ASP A 180 -54.75 15.39 13.64
N ASP A 181 -54.14 16.57 13.79
CA ASP A 181 -53.93 17.36 15.01
C ASP A 181 -53.13 16.93 16.26
N ALA A 182 -52.59 18.00 16.87
CA ALA A 182 -52.03 18.21 18.23
C ALA A 182 -50.52 17.95 18.40
N GLN A 183 -49.65 18.96 18.31
CA GLN A 183 -49.31 20.00 19.32
C GLN A 183 -48.63 19.49 20.61
N GLN A 184 -47.33 19.80 20.68
CA GLN A 184 -46.56 20.38 21.81
C GLN A 184 -46.69 19.75 23.21
N THR A 185 -45.56 19.29 23.77
CA THR A 185 -44.85 19.98 24.88
C THR A 185 -43.57 19.21 25.29
N THR A 186 -42.47 19.95 25.43
CA THR A 186 -41.27 19.66 26.25
C THR A 186 -40.90 21.00 26.93
N PRO A 187 -39.99 21.09 27.91
CA PRO A 187 -39.32 20.08 28.74
C PRO A 187 -39.42 20.38 30.27
N MET A 188 -38.98 19.46 31.15
CA MET A 188 -38.56 19.84 32.50
C MET A 188 -37.48 18.89 33.07
N SER A 189 -36.31 19.48 33.33
CA SER A 189 -35.26 19.05 34.28
C SER A 189 -35.11 20.21 35.28
N PRO A 190 -34.60 20.06 36.53
CA PRO A 190 -33.42 19.26 36.91
C PRO A 190 -33.43 18.55 38.30
N SER A 191 -32.32 17.81 38.53
CA SER A 191 -31.65 17.24 39.74
C SER A 191 -31.87 17.88 41.14
N PRO A 192 -31.38 17.35 42.31
CA PRO A 192 -30.17 16.51 42.54
C PRO A 192 -30.22 15.43 43.68
N ASP A 193 -29.04 14.84 43.95
CA ASP A 193 -28.57 14.19 45.19
C ASP A 193 -28.87 12.72 45.49
N ALA A 194 -27.82 11.88 45.41
CA ALA A 194 -27.31 11.09 46.56
C ALA A 194 -26.05 10.26 46.18
N PHE A 195 -24.87 10.74 46.60
CA PHE A 195 -23.74 9.92 47.10
C PHE A 195 -23.91 9.75 48.63
N PRO A 196 -23.11 8.95 49.41
CA PRO A 196 -21.96 8.07 49.12
C PRO A 196 -22.20 6.62 49.67
N ARG A 197 -21.34 5.59 49.61
CA ARG A 197 -19.87 5.40 49.71
C ARG A 197 -19.45 4.17 48.91
#